data_AF-A0A7K0J7W9-F1
#
_entry.id   AF-A0A7K0J7W9-F1
#
_cell.length_a   1.000
_cell.length_b   1.000
_cell.length_c   1.000
_cell.angle_alpha   90.00
_cell.angle_beta   90.00
_cell.angle_gamma   90.00
#
_symmetry.space_group_name_H-M   'P 1'
#
loop_
_entity.id
_entity.type
_entity.pdbx_description
1 polymer ?
#
loop_
_entity_poly.entity_id
_entity_poly.type
_entity_poly.pdbx_seq_one_letter_code
_entity_poly.pdbx_strand_id
1 'polypeptide(L)'
;MGFFRRRPDDDLPGLDTGAADRLRAMVEESLTAMGIDADVSGDHAATSVGDIPLVPIVEELDGHHRDDWRMVVDELVTRMVRSLLDGATRLTDATLAEHVVVKVVGDRERAGRSFDYARPLVSTVTGKPVPGLVVALAWFDGGVELLNDAALAEVSDLDAAYRRGTENLASALVNGLSLSRDGDIVTVTGSSWLVSSWLLVPQAGGPIADELGDSVVVGIETPDRVVVAAQGHEKQIDEALSASRIADPFPWRLTGQNV
;
A
#
# COMPACT_ATOMS: atom_id res chain seq x y z
N MET A 1 16.20 -40.59 -37.10
CA MET A 1 15.15 -39.68 -36.61
C MET A 1 15.78 -38.30 -36.51
N GLY A 2 15.33 -37.35 -37.32
CA GLY A 2 15.86 -35.98 -37.28
C GLY A 2 15.43 -35.31 -35.99
N PHE A 3 16.38 -34.93 -35.15
CA PHE A 3 16.14 -34.00 -34.06
C PHE A 3 15.80 -32.65 -34.68
N PHE A 4 14.52 -32.30 -34.76
CA PHE A 4 14.11 -30.94 -35.08
C PHE A 4 14.67 -30.04 -33.96
N ARG A 5 15.81 -29.39 -34.21
CA ARG A 5 16.30 -28.32 -33.36
C ARG A 5 15.22 -27.24 -33.38
N ARG A 6 14.54 -27.05 -32.26
CA ARG A 6 13.58 -25.97 -32.14
C ARG A 6 14.34 -24.67 -32.31
N ARG A 7 13.85 -23.81 -33.20
CA ARG A 7 14.49 -22.53 -33.49
C ARG A 7 14.32 -21.64 -32.25
N PRO A 8 15.40 -21.06 -31.70
CA PRO A 8 15.29 -20.09 -30.60
C PRO A 8 14.49 -18.87 -31.09
N ASP A 9 13.75 -18.27 -30.18
CA ASP A 9 13.12 -16.98 -30.43
C ASP A 9 14.17 -15.86 -30.36
N ASP A 10 14.08 -14.88 -31.26
CA ASP A 10 15.06 -13.80 -31.37
C ASP A 10 14.82 -12.69 -30.32
N ASP A 11 13.60 -12.61 -29.76
CA ASP A 11 13.16 -11.53 -28.86
C ASP A 11 12.95 -12.01 -27.41
N LEU A 12 12.65 -13.29 -27.19
CA LEU A 12 12.40 -13.88 -25.87
C LEU A 12 13.50 -14.90 -25.49
N PRO A 13 14.54 -14.47 -24.74
CA PRO A 13 15.66 -15.30 -24.36
C PRO A 13 15.23 -16.56 -23.60
N GLY A 14 15.77 -17.71 -23.97
CA GLY A 14 15.48 -18.99 -23.28
C GLY A 14 14.26 -19.74 -23.83
N LEU A 15 13.45 -19.13 -24.70
CA LEU A 15 12.35 -19.80 -25.37
C LEU A 15 12.69 -20.23 -26.80
N ASP A 16 12.08 -21.35 -27.22
CA ASP A 16 11.95 -21.68 -28.63
C ASP A 16 10.75 -20.92 -29.24
N THR A 17 10.80 -20.64 -30.54
CA THR A 17 9.75 -19.95 -31.30
C THR A 17 8.33 -20.43 -30.98
N GLY A 18 8.10 -21.74 -30.84
CA GLY A 18 6.78 -22.27 -30.51
C GLY A 18 6.35 -21.99 -29.06
N ALA A 19 7.29 -22.00 -28.12
CA ALA A 19 7.03 -21.62 -26.73
C ALA A 19 6.81 -20.10 -26.59
N ALA A 20 7.58 -19.30 -27.34
CA ALA A 20 7.45 -17.85 -27.41
C ALA A 20 6.09 -17.43 -27.98
N ASP A 21 5.66 -18.02 -29.10
CA ASP A 21 4.35 -17.76 -29.69
C ASP A 21 3.21 -18.15 -28.73
N ARG A 22 3.38 -19.26 -28.00
CA ARG A 22 2.41 -19.67 -26.96
C ARG A 22 2.34 -18.66 -25.82
N LEU A 23 3.49 -18.14 -25.36
CA LEU A 23 3.51 -17.10 -24.32
C LEU A 23 2.81 -15.83 -24.80
N ARG A 24 3.13 -15.33 -26.01
CA ARG A 24 2.49 -14.15 -26.59
C ARG A 24 0.98 -14.31 -26.67
N ALA A 25 0.51 -15.47 -27.16
CA ALA A 25 -0.92 -15.79 -27.22
C ALA A 25 -1.57 -15.84 -25.82
N MET A 26 -0.87 -16.39 -24.81
CA MET A 26 -1.41 -16.41 -23.45
C MET A 26 -1.56 -15.01 -22.88
N VAL A 27 -0.58 -14.13 -23.08
CA VAL A 27 -0.62 -12.73 -22.62
C VAL A 27 -1.73 -11.96 -23.33
N GLU A 28 -1.87 -12.12 -24.65
CA GLU A 28 -2.95 -11.51 -25.43
C GLU A 28 -4.35 -11.93 -24.93
N GLU A 29 -4.53 -13.23 -24.65
CA GLU A 29 -5.78 -13.76 -24.11
C GLU A 29 -6.07 -13.23 -22.68
N SER A 30 -5.06 -13.13 -21.81
CA SER A 30 -5.21 -12.54 -20.46
C SER A 30 -5.61 -11.07 -20.53
N LEU A 31 -5.00 -10.29 -21.43
CA LEU A 31 -5.31 -8.87 -21.63
C LEU A 31 -6.71 -8.67 -22.20
N THR A 32 -7.08 -9.48 -23.19
CA THR A 32 -8.42 -9.49 -23.77
C THR A 32 -9.48 -9.83 -22.72
N ALA A 33 -9.22 -10.80 -21.83
CA ALA A 33 -10.13 -11.16 -20.75
C ALA A 33 -10.34 -10.02 -19.73
N MET A 34 -9.37 -9.12 -19.58
CA MET A 34 -9.48 -7.90 -18.79
C MET A 34 -10.11 -6.73 -19.54
N GLY A 35 -10.44 -6.89 -20.83
CA GLY A 35 -11.00 -5.83 -21.68
C GLY A 35 -9.97 -4.81 -22.14
N ILE A 36 -8.70 -5.19 -22.23
CA ILE A 36 -7.60 -4.35 -22.69
C ILE A 36 -7.17 -4.81 -24.08
N ASP A 37 -7.28 -3.91 -25.06
CA ASP A 37 -6.74 -4.14 -26.39
C ASP A 37 -5.21 -4.07 -26.35
N ALA A 38 -4.56 -5.07 -26.96
CA ALA A 38 -3.12 -5.22 -26.95
C ALA A 38 -2.59 -5.67 -28.32
N ASP A 39 -1.45 -5.13 -28.73
CA ASP A 39 -0.62 -5.65 -29.82
C ASP A 39 0.59 -6.35 -29.21
N VAL A 40 0.61 -7.68 -29.25
CA VAL A 40 1.66 -8.49 -28.63
C VAL A 40 2.68 -8.89 -29.70
N SER A 41 3.86 -8.25 -29.67
CA SER A 41 4.90 -8.50 -30.66
C SER A 41 6.30 -8.40 -30.05
N GLY A 42 7.22 -9.22 -30.56
CA GLY A 42 8.59 -9.27 -30.05
C GLY A 42 8.64 -9.63 -28.55
N ASP A 43 9.19 -8.70 -27.77
CA ASP A 43 9.47 -8.82 -26.33
C ASP A 43 8.49 -8.05 -25.43
N HIS A 44 7.42 -7.47 -25.97
CA HIS A 44 6.43 -6.70 -25.21
C HIS A 44 5.02 -6.80 -25.78
N ALA A 45 4.04 -6.34 -25.00
CA ALA A 45 2.68 -6.06 -25.44
C ALA A 45 2.42 -4.56 -25.33
N ALA A 46 2.14 -3.91 -26.47
CA ALA A 46 1.72 -2.52 -26.50
C ALA A 46 0.22 -2.44 -26.19
N THR A 47 -0.16 -1.72 -25.13
CA THR A 47 -1.55 -1.65 -24.67
C THR A 47 -2.00 -0.21 -24.47
N SER A 48 -3.32 0.00 -24.33
CA SER A 48 -3.87 1.32 -24.00
C SER A 48 -3.49 1.84 -22.61
N VAL A 49 -2.96 0.99 -21.73
CA VAL A 49 -2.57 1.36 -20.35
C VAL A 49 -1.05 1.44 -20.16
N GLY A 50 -0.27 1.14 -21.20
CA GLY A 50 1.21 1.13 -21.17
C GLY A 50 1.80 -0.16 -21.73
N ASP A 51 3.12 -0.19 -21.95
CA ASP A 51 3.80 -1.37 -22.49
C ASP A 51 4.04 -2.41 -21.38
N ILE A 52 3.73 -3.67 -21.68
CA ILE A 52 3.97 -4.81 -20.79
C ILE A 52 5.16 -5.61 -21.31
N PRO A 53 6.32 -5.61 -20.62
CA PRO A 53 7.47 -6.41 -21.04
C PRO A 53 7.22 -7.90 -20.79
N LEU A 54 7.55 -8.74 -21.76
CA LEU A 54 7.38 -10.20 -21.69
C LEU A 54 8.57 -10.90 -21.04
N VAL A 55 9.76 -10.31 -21.07
CA VAL A 55 10.99 -10.91 -20.53
C VAL A 55 10.86 -11.33 -19.05
N PRO A 56 10.29 -10.51 -18.13
CA PRO A 56 10.11 -10.94 -16.74
C PRO A 56 9.16 -12.14 -16.60
N ILE A 57 8.21 -12.29 -17.52
CA ILE A 57 7.31 -13.45 -17.54
C ILE A 57 8.09 -14.69 -17.96
N VAL A 58 8.99 -14.58 -18.95
CA VAL A 58 9.87 -15.67 -19.35
C VAL A 58 10.76 -16.14 -18.20
N GLU A 59 11.35 -15.20 -17.46
CA GLU A 59 12.21 -15.49 -16.29
C GLU A 59 11.46 -16.29 -15.22
N GLU A 60 10.20 -15.92 -14.92
CA GLU A 60 9.38 -16.66 -13.96
C GLU A 60 9.02 -18.06 -14.48
N LEU A 61 8.65 -18.17 -15.77
CA LEU A 61 8.22 -19.43 -16.36
C LEU A 61 9.31 -20.51 -16.43
N ASP A 62 10.59 -20.14 -16.41
CA ASP A 62 11.71 -21.10 -16.39
C ASP A 62 11.67 -22.01 -15.15
N GLY A 63 11.04 -21.55 -14.06
CA GLY A 63 10.82 -22.32 -12.83
C GLY A 63 9.59 -23.23 -12.83
N HIS A 64 8.70 -23.12 -13.84
CA HIS A 64 7.38 -23.74 -13.81
C HIS A 64 7.16 -24.82 -14.88
N HIS A 65 6.34 -25.83 -14.55
CA HIS A 65 5.91 -26.83 -15.52
C HIS A 65 5.00 -26.17 -16.57
N ARG A 66 5.09 -26.62 -17.83
CA ARG A 66 4.35 -26.03 -18.97
C ARG A 66 2.83 -26.05 -18.83
N ASP A 67 2.30 -26.91 -17.97
CA ASP A 67 0.87 -27.02 -17.71
C ASP A 67 0.37 -25.91 -16.77
N ASP A 68 1.27 -25.34 -15.96
CA ASP A 68 0.97 -24.27 -15.00
C ASP A 68 1.15 -22.87 -15.62
N TRP A 69 1.78 -22.79 -16.80
CA TRP A 69 2.14 -21.53 -17.44
C TRP A 69 0.97 -20.57 -17.60
N ARG A 70 -0.23 -21.07 -17.92
CA ARG A 70 -1.41 -20.21 -18.08
C ARG A 70 -1.74 -19.44 -16.80
N MET A 71 -1.75 -20.15 -15.66
CA MET A 71 -2.07 -19.57 -14.36
C MET A 71 -1.01 -18.55 -13.94
N VAL A 72 0.27 -18.85 -14.18
CA VAL A 72 1.39 -17.93 -13.89
C VAL A 72 1.31 -16.67 -14.75
N VAL A 73 1.04 -16.82 -16.05
CA VAL A 73 0.87 -15.70 -16.98
C VAL A 73 -0.31 -14.83 -16.60
N ASP A 74 -1.47 -15.42 -16.30
CA ASP A 74 -2.67 -14.68 -15.88
C ASP A 74 -2.41 -13.82 -14.63
N GLU A 75 -1.71 -14.37 -13.64
CA GLU A 75 -1.34 -13.67 -12.40
C GLU A 75 -0.40 -12.49 -12.70
N LEU A 76 0.70 -12.75 -13.41
CA LEU A 76 1.72 -11.74 -13.69
C LEU A 76 1.19 -10.60 -14.56
N VAL A 77 0.43 -10.92 -15.61
CA VAL A 77 -0.18 -9.92 -16.49
C VAL A 77 -1.20 -9.08 -15.73
N THR A 78 -2.02 -9.69 -14.86
CA THR A 78 -2.95 -8.96 -13.99
C THR A 78 -2.21 -8.01 -13.05
N ARG A 79 -1.10 -8.46 -12.47
CA ARG A 79 -0.27 -7.64 -11.58
C ARG A 79 0.38 -6.47 -12.32
N MET A 80 0.91 -6.70 -13.51
CA MET A 80 1.54 -5.67 -14.34
C MET A 80 0.52 -4.64 -14.85
N VAL A 81 -0.66 -5.07 -15.31
CA VAL A 81 -1.75 -4.17 -15.71
C VAL A 81 -2.22 -3.30 -14.56
N ARG A 82 -2.40 -3.89 -13.36
CA ARG A 82 -2.74 -3.10 -12.16
C ARG A 82 -1.65 -2.09 -11.85
N SER A 83 -0.39 -2.52 -11.87
CA SER A 83 0.76 -1.64 -11.68
C SER A 83 0.79 -0.48 -12.68
N LEU A 84 0.43 -0.69 -13.95
CA LEU A 84 0.36 0.34 -14.99
C LEU A 84 -0.84 1.28 -14.82
N LEU A 85 -2.01 0.75 -14.48
CA LEU A 85 -3.20 1.53 -14.13
C LEU A 85 -2.97 2.39 -12.88
N ASP A 86 -2.19 1.87 -11.95
CA ASP A 86 -1.68 2.52 -10.75
C ASP A 86 -0.46 3.43 -11.06
N GLY A 87 -0.08 3.61 -12.33
CA GLY A 87 0.95 4.56 -12.77
C GLY A 87 2.39 4.22 -12.38
N ALA A 88 2.67 2.99 -11.96
CA ALA A 88 3.99 2.60 -11.44
C ALA A 88 5.02 2.40 -12.54
N THR A 89 5.72 3.47 -12.91
CA THR A 89 6.99 3.43 -13.65
C THR A 89 8.15 3.49 -12.67
N ARG A 90 8.55 2.34 -12.09
CA ARG A 90 9.71 2.15 -11.19
C ARG A 90 10.20 3.42 -10.47
N LEU A 91 9.64 3.67 -9.28
CA LEU A 91 10.22 4.65 -8.36
C LEU A 91 11.55 4.09 -7.85
N THR A 92 12.66 4.79 -8.11
CA THR A 92 13.98 4.43 -7.57
C THR A 92 14.12 4.85 -6.12
N ASP A 93 15.04 4.25 -5.37
CA ASP A 93 15.32 4.56 -3.95
C ASP A 93 15.41 6.08 -3.66
N ALA A 94 16.08 6.82 -4.55
CA ALA A 94 16.28 8.27 -4.38
C ALA A 94 14.97 9.07 -4.55
N THR A 95 14.16 8.72 -5.55
CA THR A 95 12.84 9.37 -5.77
C THR A 95 11.80 8.93 -4.74
N LEU A 96 11.87 7.70 -4.22
CA LEU A 96 10.99 7.23 -3.14
C LEU A 96 11.21 8.06 -1.87
N ALA A 97 12.47 8.30 -1.49
CA ALA A 97 12.77 9.06 -0.28
C ALA A 97 12.20 10.50 -0.30
N GLU A 98 12.05 11.13 -1.46
CA GLU A 98 11.47 12.49 -1.51
C GLU A 98 9.94 12.49 -1.35
N HIS A 99 9.26 11.44 -1.82
CA HIS A 99 7.81 11.42 -1.99
C HIS A 99 7.05 10.47 -1.05
N VAL A 100 7.74 9.75 -0.16
CA VAL A 100 7.08 8.80 0.75
C VAL A 100 6.38 9.50 1.91
N VAL A 101 5.19 9.01 2.27
CA VAL A 101 4.47 9.32 3.52
C VAL A 101 4.07 8.01 4.21
N VAL A 102 3.82 8.04 5.52
CA VAL A 102 3.28 6.87 6.25
C VAL A 102 1.77 7.02 6.44
N LYS A 103 1.03 5.90 6.27
CA LYS A 103 -0.41 5.83 6.48
C LYS A 103 -0.76 4.71 7.46
N VAL A 104 -1.68 4.96 8.39
CA VAL A 104 -2.34 3.87 9.15
C VAL A 104 -3.43 3.26 8.28
N VAL A 105 -3.38 1.94 8.12
CA VAL A 105 -4.27 1.15 7.26
C VAL A 105 -5.00 0.11 8.09
N GLY A 106 -6.29 -0.08 7.81
CA GLY A 106 -7.12 -1.09 8.43
C GLY A 106 -7.35 -2.34 7.59
N ASP A 107 -7.85 -3.40 8.22
CA ASP A 107 -8.11 -4.70 7.57
C ASP A 107 -8.98 -4.63 6.30
N ARG A 108 -9.96 -3.73 6.24
CA ARG A 108 -10.81 -3.57 5.04
C ARG A 108 -10.03 -3.05 3.83
N GLU A 109 -9.13 -2.09 4.05
CA GLU A 109 -8.26 -1.57 2.98
C GLU A 109 -7.17 -2.57 2.58
N ARG A 110 -6.90 -3.56 3.44
CA ARG A 110 -5.96 -4.64 3.14
C ARG A 110 -6.49 -5.68 2.17
N ALA A 111 -7.80 -5.73 1.92
CA ALA A 111 -8.41 -6.79 1.13
C ALA A 111 -7.93 -6.75 -0.33
N GLY A 112 -7.13 -7.76 -0.71
CA GLY A 112 -6.65 -7.95 -2.09
C GLY A 112 -5.28 -7.35 -2.43
N ARG A 113 -4.54 -6.83 -1.44
CA ARG A 113 -3.16 -6.36 -1.61
C ARG A 113 -2.23 -7.09 -0.62
N SER A 114 -0.99 -7.32 -1.04
CA SER A 114 0.06 -7.83 -0.17
C SER A 114 0.72 -6.66 0.60
N PHE A 115 1.02 -6.87 1.87
CA PHE A 115 1.54 -5.88 2.82
C PHE A 115 2.66 -6.48 3.67
N ASP A 116 3.54 -7.25 3.05
CA ASP A 116 4.60 -7.97 3.77
C ASP A 116 5.58 -7.02 4.46
N TYR A 117 5.71 -5.79 3.94
CA TYR A 117 6.57 -4.74 4.50
C TYR A 117 5.84 -3.74 5.43
N ALA A 118 4.53 -3.92 5.66
CA ALA A 118 3.79 -3.08 6.60
C ALA A 118 4.14 -3.43 8.05
N ARG A 119 4.22 -2.41 8.91
CA ARG A 119 4.55 -2.59 10.34
C ARG A 119 3.27 -2.66 11.17
N PRO A 120 3.20 -3.49 12.21
CA PRO A 120 2.08 -3.41 13.14
C PRO A 120 2.03 -2.03 13.79
N LEU A 121 0.84 -1.43 13.91
CA LEU A 121 0.68 -0.24 14.73
C LEU A 121 0.78 -0.64 16.21
N VAL A 122 1.80 -0.17 16.92
CA VAL A 122 2.03 -0.51 18.33
C VAL A 122 1.49 0.59 19.24
N SER A 123 0.61 0.23 20.18
CA SER A 123 0.11 1.18 21.19
C SER A 123 1.25 1.65 22.09
N THR A 124 1.41 2.97 22.20
CA THR A 124 2.42 3.61 23.05
C THR A 124 2.14 3.45 24.55
N VAL A 125 0.93 3.02 24.92
CA VAL A 125 0.54 2.72 26.31
C VAL A 125 0.85 1.27 26.68
N THR A 126 0.48 0.33 25.81
CA THR A 126 0.53 -1.11 26.14
C THR A 126 1.76 -1.82 25.58
N GLY A 127 2.46 -1.22 24.62
CA GLY A 127 3.57 -1.84 23.90
C GLY A 127 3.14 -3.02 23.00
N LYS A 128 1.85 -3.17 22.73
CA LYS A 128 1.28 -4.27 21.93
C LYS A 128 0.73 -3.78 20.60
N PRO A 129 0.74 -4.63 19.55
CA PRO A 129 0.03 -4.33 18.31
C PRO A 129 -1.45 -4.04 18.56
N VAL A 130 -1.95 -3.00 17.89
CA VAL A 130 -3.38 -2.71 17.84
C VAL A 130 -4.01 -3.64 16.80
N PRO A 131 -5.02 -4.46 17.17
CA PRO A 131 -5.65 -5.39 16.24
C PRO A 131 -6.22 -4.69 15.00
N GLY A 132 -5.96 -5.28 13.84
CA GLY A 132 -6.50 -4.84 12.56
C GLY A 132 -5.89 -3.56 11.97
N LEU A 133 -4.85 -3.00 12.62
CA LEU A 133 -4.16 -1.79 12.16
C LEU A 133 -2.68 -2.03 11.88
N VAL A 134 -2.23 -1.54 10.73
CA VAL A 134 -0.82 -1.51 10.34
C VAL A 134 -0.43 -0.11 9.89
N VAL A 135 0.86 0.18 9.93
CA VAL A 135 1.47 1.35 9.32
C VAL A 135 2.10 0.90 8.01
N ALA A 136 1.68 1.51 6.91
CA ALA A 136 2.20 1.24 5.57
C ALA A 136 2.86 2.50 4.99
N LEU A 137 3.80 2.29 4.07
CA LEU A 137 4.34 3.36 3.26
C LEU A 137 3.39 3.66 2.11
N ALA A 138 3.29 4.94 1.76
CA ALA A 138 2.50 5.44 0.66
C ALA A 138 3.31 6.47 -0.13
N TRP A 139 3.02 6.62 -1.40
CA TRP A 139 3.59 7.64 -2.27
C TRP A 139 2.69 8.87 -2.29
N PHE A 140 3.32 10.05 -2.28
CA PHE A 140 2.66 11.34 -2.29
C PHE A 140 3.10 12.20 -3.47
N ASP A 141 2.16 12.42 -4.39
CA ASP A 141 2.30 13.34 -5.53
C ASP A 141 0.96 14.07 -5.78
N GLY A 142 0.55 14.88 -4.80
CA GLY A 142 -0.76 15.55 -4.82
C GLY A 142 -1.96 14.63 -4.53
N GLY A 143 -1.77 13.32 -4.63
CA GLY A 143 -2.63 12.26 -4.10
C GLY A 143 -1.80 11.27 -3.25
N VAL A 144 -2.47 10.47 -2.42
CA VAL A 144 -1.83 9.41 -1.61
C VAL A 144 -2.19 8.05 -2.16
N GLU A 145 -1.17 7.26 -2.49
CA GLU A 145 -1.32 5.89 -2.96
C GLU A 145 -0.48 4.92 -2.12
N LEU A 146 -1.08 3.80 -1.68
CA LEU A 146 -0.38 2.78 -0.91
C LEU A 146 0.67 2.07 -1.76
N LEU A 147 1.92 2.06 -1.28
CA LEU A 147 3.00 1.32 -1.93
C LEU A 147 2.80 -0.19 -1.72
N ASN A 148 2.86 -0.95 -2.81
CA ASN A 148 2.75 -2.41 -2.77
C ASN A 148 4.13 -3.06 -2.53
N ASP A 149 4.12 -4.38 -2.29
CA ASP A 149 5.35 -5.11 -1.99
C ASP A 149 6.37 -5.10 -3.14
N ALA A 150 5.93 -5.05 -4.41
CA ALA A 150 6.83 -4.95 -5.54
C ALA A 150 7.59 -3.60 -5.56
N ALA A 151 6.91 -2.51 -5.19
CA ALA A 151 7.53 -1.19 -5.06
C ALA A 151 8.51 -1.12 -3.88
N LEU A 152 8.29 -1.92 -2.83
CA LEU A 152 9.11 -1.94 -1.63
C LEU A 152 10.25 -2.98 -1.69
N ALA A 153 10.18 -3.97 -2.60
CA ALA A 153 11.16 -5.05 -2.71
C ALA A 153 12.58 -4.57 -3.06
N GLU A 154 12.69 -3.49 -3.83
CA GLU A 154 13.96 -2.90 -4.25
C GLU A 154 14.50 -1.87 -3.24
N VAL A 155 13.73 -1.49 -2.22
CA VAL A 155 14.11 -0.46 -1.26
C VAL A 155 15.19 -1.00 -0.33
N SER A 156 16.40 -0.48 -0.48
CA SER A 156 17.58 -0.91 0.27
C SER A 156 17.50 -0.64 1.78
N ASP A 157 16.82 0.44 2.20
CA ASP A 157 16.64 0.81 3.62
C ASP A 157 15.19 1.24 3.90
N LEU A 158 14.37 0.27 4.29
CA LEU A 158 12.97 0.52 4.69
C LEU A 158 12.89 1.41 5.94
N ASP A 159 13.81 1.31 6.90
CA ASP A 159 13.79 2.16 8.10
C ASP A 159 14.01 3.63 7.75
N ALA A 160 14.90 3.93 6.81
CA ALA A 160 15.07 5.28 6.28
C ALA A 160 13.79 5.76 5.59
N ALA A 161 13.13 4.91 4.79
CA ALA A 161 11.87 5.26 4.13
C ALA A 161 10.74 5.56 5.14
N TYR A 162 10.59 4.76 6.20
CA TYR A 162 9.63 5.04 7.28
C TYR A 162 9.95 6.34 8.01
N ARG A 163 11.22 6.59 8.35
CA ARG A 163 11.63 7.85 9.00
C ARG A 163 11.28 9.05 8.15
N ARG A 164 11.59 8.97 6.86
CA ARG A 164 11.32 10.03 5.90
C ARG A 164 9.82 10.25 5.68
N GLY A 165 9.04 9.17 5.64
CA GLY A 165 7.59 9.23 5.61
C GLY A 165 7.00 9.94 6.83
N THR A 166 7.57 9.71 8.02
CA THR A 166 7.19 10.44 9.25
C THR A 166 7.54 11.93 9.18
N GLU A 167 8.70 12.30 8.63
CA GLU A 167 9.10 13.70 8.41
C GLU A 167 8.16 14.42 7.43
N ASN A 168 7.81 13.76 6.33
CA ASN A 168 6.89 14.30 5.32
C ASN A 168 5.47 14.42 5.89
N LEU A 169 5.02 13.42 6.66
CA LEU A 169 3.74 13.47 7.38
C LEU A 169 3.70 14.63 8.37
N ALA A 170 4.75 14.82 9.18
CA ALA A 170 4.82 15.93 10.13
C ALA A 170 4.70 17.29 9.42
N SER A 171 5.34 17.44 8.26
CA SER A 171 5.26 18.65 7.43
C SER A 171 3.85 18.87 6.86
N ALA A 172 3.16 17.81 6.44
CA ALA A 172 1.80 17.89 5.91
C ALA A 172 0.74 18.19 6.99
N LEU A 173 0.97 17.77 8.23
CA LEU A 173 0.02 17.95 9.34
C LEU A 173 -0.07 19.39 9.84
N VAL A 174 0.95 20.24 9.62
CA VAL A 174 1.02 21.62 10.17
C VAL A 174 -0.20 22.48 9.83
N ASN A 175 -0.90 22.21 8.72
CA ASN A 175 -2.11 22.95 8.31
C ASN A 175 -3.27 22.05 7.86
N GLY A 176 -3.16 20.73 8.05
CA GLY A 176 -4.04 19.76 7.38
C GLY A 176 -5.22 19.25 8.21
N LEU A 177 -5.25 19.56 9.52
CA LEU A 177 -6.24 19.02 10.45
C LEU A 177 -7.07 20.11 11.11
N SER A 178 -8.32 19.78 11.39
CA SER A 178 -9.26 20.57 12.20
C SER A 178 -9.76 19.74 13.38
N LEU A 179 -9.79 20.37 14.56
CA LEU A 179 -10.26 19.75 15.79
C LEU A 179 -11.62 20.35 16.18
N SER A 180 -12.57 19.49 16.53
CA SER A 180 -13.85 19.90 17.08
C SER A 180 -14.18 19.09 18.32
N ARG A 181 -14.71 19.74 19.35
CA ARG A 181 -15.08 19.09 20.61
C ARG A 181 -16.60 18.98 20.74
N ASP A 182 -17.05 17.81 21.17
CA ASP A 182 -18.42 17.55 21.61
C ASP A 182 -18.38 16.83 22.97
N GLY A 183 -18.67 17.57 24.05
CA GLY A 183 -18.57 17.07 25.42
C GLY A 183 -17.16 16.59 25.77
N ASP A 184 -17.05 15.28 26.05
CA ASP A 184 -15.80 14.60 26.43
C ASP A 184 -15.03 14.05 25.22
N ILE A 185 -15.55 14.23 24.00
CA ILE A 185 -14.98 13.69 22.77
C ILE A 185 -14.40 14.82 21.92
N VAL A 186 -13.15 14.64 21.50
CA VAL A 186 -12.50 15.45 20.47
C VAL A 186 -12.53 14.65 19.16
N THR A 187 -13.11 15.24 18.11
CA THR A 187 -13.08 14.70 16.76
C THR A 187 -11.99 15.39 15.96
N VAL A 188 -11.13 14.59 15.33
CA VAL A 188 -10.12 15.03 14.37
C VAL A 188 -10.69 14.87 12.95
N THR A 189 -10.60 15.93 12.15
CA THR A 189 -11.12 15.97 10.77
C THR A 189 -10.09 16.57 9.81
N GLY A 190 -10.17 16.21 8.53
CA GLY A 190 -9.20 16.58 7.50
C GLY A 190 -9.24 15.61 6.32
N SER A 191 -8.20 15.60 5.49
CA SER A 191 -8.03 14.58 4.45
C SER A 191 -7.90 13.19 5.08
N SER A 192 -8.58 12.19 4.51
CA SER A 192 -8.68 10.83 5.03
C SER A 192 -7.35 10.28 5.57
N TRP A 193 -6.30 10.33 4.73
CA TRP A 193 -4.97 9.84 5.07
C TRP A 193 -4.25 10.64 6.18
N LEU A 194 -4.50 11.95 6.30
CA LEU A 194 -3.94 12.77 7.39
C LEU A 194 -4.61 12.40 8.71
N VAL A 195 -5.93 12.23 8.68
CA VAL A 195 -6.73 11.92 9.87
C VAL A 195 -6.50 10.48 10.33
N SER A 196 -6.16 9.52 9.47
CA SER A 196 -5.78 8.18 9.94
C SER A 196 -4.36 8.14 10.50
N SER A 197 -3.49 9.07 10.10
CA SER A 197 -2.04 9.00 10.36
C SER A 197 -1.53 9.97 11.43
N TRP A 198 -2.34 10.94 11.86
CA TRP A 198 -1.94 11.98 12.83
C TRP A 198 -1.27 11.44 14.11
N LEU A 199 -1.72 10.27 14.59
CA LEU A 199 -1.20 9.62 15.81
C LEU A 199 0.27 9.18 15.68
N LEU A 200 0.81 9.14 14.46
CA LEU A 200 2.22 8.83 14.18
C LEU A 200 3.15 10.04 14.37
N VAL A 201 2.60 11.25 14.54
CA VAL A 201 3.38 12.48 14.73
C VAL A 201 3.12 13.06 16.12
N PRO A 202 4.06 12.93 17.07
CA PRO A 202 3.85 13.36 18.46
C PRO A 202 3.44 14.84 18.60
N GLN A 203 3.98 15.72 17.74
CA GLN A 203 3.67 17.15 17.80
C GLN A 203 2.22 17.47 17.43
N ALA A 204 1.55 16.62 16.64
CA ALA A 204 0.15 16.82 16.26
C ALA A 204 -0.81 16.55 17.43
N GLY A 205 -0.38 15.80 18.45
CA GLY A 205 -1.19 15.47 19.62
C GLY A 205 -1.26 16.58 20.69
N GLY A 206 -0.41 17.60 20.60
CA GLY A 206 -0.30 18.66 21.63
C GLY A 206 -1.62 19.35 21.98
N PRO A 207 -2.35 19.92 21.00
CA PRO A 207 -3.63 20.59 21.28
C PRO A 207 -4.68 19.68 21.92
N ILE A 208 -4.68 18.39 21.59
CA ILE A 208 -5.59 17.41 22.18
C ILE A 208 -5.16 17.07 23.61
N ALA A 209 -3.85 16.98 23.86
CA ALA A 209 -3.28 16.71 25.18
C ALA A 209 -3.58 17.85 26.16
N ASP A 210 -3.56 19.10 25.70
CA ASP A 210 -3.94 20.27 26.50
C ASP A 210 -5.40 20.18 26.98
N GLU A 211 -6.27 19.50 26.24
CA GLU A 211 -7.69 19.37 26.54
C GLU A 211 -8.08 18.11 27.33
N LEU A 212 -7.44 16.98 27.02
CA LEU A 212 -7.82 15.64 27.53
C LEU A 212 -6.74 14.99 28.40
N GLY A 213 -5.55 15.58 28.46
CA GLY A 213 -4.35 14.98 29.05
C GLY A 213 -3.61 14.06 28.07
N ASP A 214 -2.41 13.63 28.48
CA ASP A 214 -1.49 12.87 27.59
C ASP A 214 -1.93 11.44 27.30
N SER A 215 -2.73 10.83 28.18
CA SER A 215 -3.19 9.44 28.06
C SER A 215 -4.66 9.42 27.65
N VAL A 216 -4.92 8.95 26.44
CA VAL A 216 -6.22 9.00 25.78
C VAL A 216 -6.64 7.64 25.27
N VAL A 217 -7.89 7.55 24.85
CA VAL A 217 -8.43 6.44 24.06
C VAL A 217 -8.77 6.96 22.68
N VAL A 218 -8.38 6.22 21.65
CA VAL A 218 -8.53 6.58 20.24
C VAL A 218 -9.44 5.56 19.55
N GLY A 219 -10.38 6.06 18.77
CA GLY A 219 -11.19 5.28 17.85
C GLY A 219 -11.02 5.77 16.41
N ILE A 220 -10.91 4.85 15.45
CA ILE A 220 -10.75 5.17 14.02
C ILE A 220 -11.94 4.59 13.24
N GLU A 221 -12.59 5.44 12.45
CA GLU A 221 -13.77 5.12 11.64
C GLU A 221 -13.52 5.41 10.15
N THR A 222 -14.15 4.68 9.23
CA THR A 222 -14.13 4.99 7.79
C THR A 222 -15.19 6.05 7.43
N PRO A 223 -14.93 6.99 6.49
CA PRO A 223 -13.65 7.31 5.86
C PRO A 223 -12.83 8.20 6.80
N ASP A 224 -11.88 7.58 7.48
CA ASP A 224 -10.89 8.12 8.41
C ASP A 224 -11.37 9.31 9.25
N ARG A 225 -12.40 9.10 10.07
CA ARG A 225 -12.72 9.98 11.20
C ARG A 225 -12.05 9.42 12.45
N VAL A 226 -11.32 10.26 13.17
CA VAL A 226 -10.74 9.86 14.47
C VAL A 226 -11.45 10.58 15.60
N VAL A 227 -11.88 9.78 16.57
CA VAL A 227 -12.45 10.27 17.83
C VAL A 227 -11.47 9.96 18.97
N VAL A 228 -11.30 10.94 19.86
CA VAL A 228 -10.36 10.89 20.97
C VAL A 228 -11.09 11.32 22.24
N ALA A 229 -10.87 10.60 23.33
CA ALA A 229 -11.40 10.93 24.65
C ALA A 229 -10.33 10.65 25.71
N ALA A 230 -10.50 11.25 26.89
CA ALA A 230 -9.65 10.94 28.03
C ALA A 230 -9.76 9.44 28.40
N GLN A 231 -8.70 8.87 28.95
CA GLN A 231 -8.73 7.48 29.43
C GLN A 231 -9.84 7.26 30.47
N GLY A 232 -10.56 6.15 30.41
CA GLY A 232 -11.75 5.87 31.22
C GLY A 232 -13.09 6.22 30.56
N HIS A 233 -13.06 6.79 29.36
CA HIS A 233 -14.23 7.13 28.54
C HIS A 233 -14.42 6.18 27.35
N GLU A 234 -13.90 4.96 27.42
CA GLU A 234 -13.92 3.97 26.32
C GLU A 234 -15.34 3.71 25.81
N LYS A 235 -16.32 3.67 26.72
CA LYS A 235 -17.72 3.45 26.37
C LYS A 235 -18.30 4.60 25.53
N GLN A 236 -17.90 5.84 25.80
CA GLN A 236 -18.36 6.99 25.03
C GLN A 236 -17.76 6.99 23.62
N ILE A 237 -16.50 6.57 23.48
CA ILE A 237 -15.88 6.36 22.16
C ILE A 237 -16.65 5.27 21.40
N ASP A 238 -16.93 4.13 22.04
CA ASP A 238 -17.63 3.02 21.40
C ASP A 238 -19.05 3.40 20.92
N GLU A 239 -19.75 4.25 21.69
CA GLU A 239 -21.06 4.81 21.32
C GLU A 239 -20.97 5.87 20.21
N ALA A 240 -19.85 6.61 20.12
CA ALA A 240 -19.62 7.63 19.10
C ALA A 240 -19.12 7.06 17.77
N LEU A 241 -18.47 5.90 17.79
CA LEU A 241 -18.03 5.17 16.60
C LEU A 241 -19.23 4.51 15.91
N SER A 242 -19.28 4.60 14.58
CA SER A 242 -20.28 3.84 13.82
C SER A 242 -19.95 2.35 13.74
N ALA A 243 -20.92 1.56 13.28
CA ALA A 243 -20.73 0.15 12.94
C ALA A 243 -19.69 -0.07 11.81
N SER A 244 -19.33 0.98 11.06
CA SER A 244 -18.26 0.93 10.05
C SER A 244 -16.86 1.18 10.61
N ARG A 245 -16.66 1.23 11.93
CA ARG A 245 -15.34 1.40 12.54
C ARG A 245 -14.27 0.45 12.00
N ILE A 246 -13.05 0.97 11.91
CA ILE A 246 -11.88 0.25 11.37
C ILE A 246 -11.17 -0.52 12.49
N ALA A 247 -11.14 0.05 13.69
CA ALA A 247 -10.57 -0.58 14.87
C ALA A 247 -11.45 -0.30 16.10
N ASP A 248 -11.43 -1.23 17.04
CA ASP A 248 -12.01 -1.00 18.37
C ASP A 248 -11.18 0.06 19.12
N PRO A 249 -11.78 0.78 20.09
CA PRO A 249 -11.08 1.82 20.84
C PRO A 249 -9.83 1.29 21.54
N PHE A 250 -8.71 1.98 21.41
CA PHE A 250 -7.44 1.55 21.99
C PHE A 250 -6.73 2.70 22.73
N PRO A 251 -5.93 2.39 23.77
CA PRO A 251 -5.23 3.41 24.54
C PRO A 251 -4.00 3.94 23.78
N TRP A 252 -3.78 5.25 23.89
CA TRP A 252 -2.67 5.96 23.23
C TRP A 252 -2.09 7.06 24.11
N ARG A 253 -0.80 7.36 23.93
CA ARG A 253 -0.15 8.56 24.46
C ARG A 253 0.08 9.57 23.36
N LEU A 254 -0.44 10.79 23.56
CA LEU A 254 -0.32 11.90 22.64
C LEU A 254 1.08 12.50 22.62
N THR A 255 1.74 12.52 23.78
CA THR A 255 3.11 12.98 23.95
C THR A 255 3.98 11.79 24.36
N GLY A 256 4.89 11.39 23.48
CA GLY A 256 5.80 10.26 23.70
C GLY A 256 7.13 10.50 23.01
N GLN A 257 8.23 10.23 23.71
CA GLN A 257 9.58 10.27 23.16
C GLN A 257 9.71 9.24 22.02
N ASN A 258 10.33 9.65 20.92
CA ASN A 258 10.66 8.82 19.76
C ASN A 258 11.09 7.41 20.17
N VAL A 259 10.42 6.39 19.63
CA VAL A 259 10.99 5.05 19.46
C VAL A 259 11.79 5.05 18.17
#